data_AF-A0A1D8ASI4-F1
#
_entry.id   AF-A0A1D8ASI4-F1
#
_cell.length_a   1.000
_cell.length_b   1.000
_cell.length_c   1.000
_cell.angle_alpha   90.00
_cell.angle_beta   90.00
_cell.angle_gamma   90.00
#
_symmetry.space_group_name_H-M   'P 1'
#
loop_
_entity.id
_entity.type
_entity.pdbx_description
1 polymer ?
#
loop_
_entity_poly.entity_id
_entity_poly.type
_entity_poly.pdbx_seq_one_letter_code
_entity_poly.pdbx_strand_id
1 'polypeptide(L)'
;MNASTPFRLLRPALLSLCLLPALPAAVKKKPVPADTGEPKPYVLFMGADLDVERSSKYYRVRDVIGSELKIRIGQKEFLVPTHRRQTGIKVDYGLKLTAAAAQLDGLEAGPGYTPANDPRHKFDRESGAAGGAAAVQDLAYGAMISASLGASLSAGAAASAAGGAGAAAAQGAADAAQGRLDDAMRQFDMANASMGQDRYNTGQQAHRMMQELDEANYDAMEVAFKISSPVELEEPYVVILFKFLERGAKPGQDSLLIHAKALEPIGPKPKYIRIREGGLPVGFKYLDSEVHVYNRGREVATNVSPKRVELSRTEAHQYLLIDHLGMHKGATVPAAPVPGTLPRALRQQFSLDQLNRTLHVRISPEGALLGAYIDEACSLQLDDPAALAALGEVFYLPALAQGKAMEGTAKVRLADL
;
A
#
# COMPACT_ATOMS: atom_id res chain seq x y z
N MET A 1 25.87 26.78 33.87
CA MET A 1 25.75 28.25 34.05
C MET A 1 26.14 28.89 32.73
N ASN A 2 25.33 29.85 32.27
CA ASN A 2 25.32 30.60 30.99
C ASN A 2 23.98 30.36 30.29
N ALA A 3 22.92 31.09 30.67
CA ALA A 3 22.62 32.50 30.42
C ALA A 3 21.57 32.59 29.32
N SER A 4 20.32 32.49 29.79
CA SER A 4 19.06 32.77 29.13
C SER A 4 18.91 34.24 28.76
N THR A 5 18.36 34.53 27.58
CA THR A 5 17.73 35.83 27.28
C THR A 5 16.49 35.63 26.39
N PRO A 6 15.50 36.54 26.47
CA PRO A 6 14.12 36.14 26.62
C PRO A 6 13.18 36.58 25.50
N PHE A 7 12.02 35.92 25.50
CA PHE A 7 10.75 36.31 24.89
C PHE A 7 10.39 37.79 25.15
N ARG A 8 9.94 38.51 24.11
CA ARG A 8 9.09 39.70 24.25
C ARG A 8 7.92 39.66 23.27
N LEU A 9 6.73 39.48 23.86
CA LEU A 9 5.43 39.84 23.33
C LEU A 9 5.32 41.35 23.14
N LEU A 10 4.75 41.79 22.01
CA LEU A 10 4.04 43.06 21.90
C LEU A 10 3.13 43.05 20.66
N ARG A 11 1.82 42.90 20.90
CA ARG A 11 0.72 43.51 20.14
C ARG A 11 0.20 44.65 21.05
N PRO A 12 -0.28 45.80 20.54
CA PRO A 12 -1.54 45.84 19.78
C PRO A 12 -1.67 47.01 18.75
N ALA A 13 -2.90 47.13 18.22
CA ALA A 13 -3.55 48.31 17.64
C ALA A 13 -3.53 48.48 16.11
N LEU A 14 -4.63 47.99 15.52
CA LEU A 14 -5.50 48.66 14.55
C LEU A 14 -5.10 50.09 14.12
N LEU A 15 -4.86 50.26 12.82
CA LEU A 15 -5.33 51.42 12.09
C LEU A 15 -5.76 50.98 10.68
N SER A 16 -7.06 51.09 10.45
CA SER A 16 -7.72 50.89 9.15
C SER A 16 -7.49 52.13 8.30
N LEU A 17 -6.83 51.99 7.16
CA LEU A 17 -6.81 53.00 6.10
C LEU A 17 -7.05 52.30 4.77
N CYS A 18 -8.27 52.43 4.26
CA CYS A 18 -8.67 52.02 2.93
C CYS A 18 -7.91 52.87 1.89
N LEU A 19 -6.90 52.28 1.24
CA LEU A 19 -6.43 52.71 -0.07
C LEU A 19 -6.80 51.63 -1.08
N LEU A 20 -7.74 51.95 -1.97
CA LEU A 20 -8.02 51.18 -3.19
C LEU A 20 -6.84 51.35 -4.15
N PRO A 21 -6.05 50.31 -4.49
CA PRO A 21 -5.22 50.36 -5.67
C PRO A 21 -6.11 50.23 -6.91
N ALA A 22 -5.98 51.20 -7.82
CA ALA A 22 -6.55 51.14 -9.15
C ALA A 22 -6.12 49.82 -9.82
N LEU A 23 -7.11 49.00 -10.19
CA LEU A 23 -6.92 47.79 -10.98
C LEU A 23 -6.23 48.15 -12.31
N PRO A 24 -5.05 47.60 -12.62
CA PRO A 24 -4.51 47.71 -13.98
C PRO A 24 -5.46 47.00 -14.93
N ALA A 25 -5.78 47.69 -16.03
CA ALA A 25 -6.63 47.20 -17.10
C ALA A 25 -6.24 45.78 -17.51
N ALA A 26 -7.24 44.92 -17.63
CA ALA A 26 -7.11 43.53 -18.06
C ALA A 26 -6.39 43.46 -19.41
N VAL A 27 -5.09 43.16 -19.37
CA VAL A 27 -4.34 42.70 -20.53
C VAL A 27 -5.01 41.40 -20.95
N LYS A 28 -5.74 41.44 -22.07
CA LYS A 28 -6.24 40.25 -22.76
C LYS A 28 -5.05 39.31 -22.99
N LYS A 29 -4.90 38.29 -22.13
CA LYS A 29 -3.95 37.20 -22.34
C LYS A 29 -4.27 36.61 -23.71
N LYS A 30 -3.42 36.91 -24.69
CA LYS A 30 -3.37 36.22 -25.97
C LYS A 30 -3.31 34.72 -25.62
N PRO A 31 -4.20 33.87 -26.16
CA PRO A 31 -4.18 32.44 -25.88
C PRO A 31 -2.76 31.94 -26.18
N VAL A 32 -2.08 31.44 -25.15
CA VAL A 32 -0.80 30.78 -25.30
C VAL A 32 -1.07 29.62 -26.26
N PRO A 33 -0.41 29.56 -27.44
CA PRO A 33 -0.57 28.43 -28.33
C PRO A 33 -0.28 27.17 -27.53
N ALA A 34 -1.17 26.18 -27.61
CA ALA A 34 -0.99 24.89 -26.99
C ALA A 34 0.44 24.44 -27.33
N ASP A 35 1.23 24.19 -26.29
CA ASP A 35 2.59 23.69 -26.40
C ASP A 35 2.54 22.49 -27.34
N THR A 36 3.02 22.65 -28.58
CA THR A 36 3.23 21.55 -29.52
C THR A 36 4.48 20.76 -29.09
N GLY A 37 4.64 20.60 -27.77
CA GLY A 37 5.82 20.15 -27.10
C GLY A 37 6.15 18.73 -27.52
N GLU A 38 7.41 18.51 -27.80
CA GLU A 38 7.96 17.19 -28.07
C GLU A 38 7.46 16.19 -27.02
N PRO A 39 7.00 14.99 -27.41
CA PRO A 39 6.51 14.00 -26.46
C PRO A 39 7.58 13.73 -25.40
N LYS A 40 7.16 13.71 -24.13
CA LYS A 40 8.01 13.46 -22.95
C LYS A 40 7.69 12.10 -22.33
N PRO A 41 8.06 10.99 -22.98
CA PRO A 41 7.69 9.66 -22.51
C PRO A 41 8.50 9.21 -21.29
N TYR A 42 9.56 9.91 -20.92
CA TYR A 42 10.41 9.53 -19.79
C TYR A 42 10.09 10.35 -18.55
N VAL A 43 10.25 9.75 -17.39
CA VAL A 43 10.06 10.40 -16.10
C VAL A 43 11.28 10.18 -15.22
N LEU A 44 11.90 11.28 -14.80
CA LEU A 44 12.90 11.32 -13.74
C LEU A 44 12.19 11.59 -12.41
N PHE A 45 12.48 10.80 -11.38
CA PHE A 45 11.83 10.93 -10.07
C PHE A 45 12.75 10.43 -8.96
N MET A 46 12.50 10.83 -7.72
CA MET A 46 13.16 10.26 -6.56
C MET A 46 12.47 8.95 -6.19
N GLY A 47 13.14 7.84 -6.48
CA GLY A 47 12.69 6.51 -6.12
C GLY A 47 13.32 6.00 -4.82
N ALA A 48 12.88 4.82 -4.40
CA ALA A 48 13.39 4.10 -3.25
C ALA A 48 13.91 2.73 -3.66
N ASP A 49 14.98 2.29 -3.03
CA ASP A 49 15.63 1.02 -3.24
C ASP A 49 15.69 0.26 -1.92
N LEU A 50 15.23 -0.99 -1.93
CA LEU A 50 15.19 -1.81 -0.72
C LEU A 50 16.33 -2.82 -0.72
N ASP A 51 17.08 -2.83 0.36
CA ASP A 51 18.05 -3.86 0.68
C ASP A 51 17.68 -4.56 1.98
N VAL A 52 17.75 -5.89 2.01
CA VAL A 52 17.47 -6.69 3.20
C VAL A 52 18.78 -7.21 3.78
N GLU A 53 18.98 -7.00 5.08
CA GLU A 53 20.08 -7.60 5.82
C GLU A 53 19.87 -9.10 6.01
N ARG A 54 20.88 -9.88 5.62
CA ARG A 54 20.98 -11.30 5.94
C ARG A 54 22.43 -11.69 6.14
N SER A 55 22.73 -12.35 7.25
CA SER A 55 24.12 -12.73 7.59
C SER A 55 25.07 -11.52 7.57
N SER A 56 24.63 -10.39 8.14
CA SER A 56 25.38 -9.12 8.24
C SER A 56 25.78 -8.49 6.89
N LYS A 57 25.08 -8.85 5.80
CA LYS A 57 25.23 -8.23 4.48
C LYS A 57 23.87 -7.80 3.96
N TYR A 58 23.85 -6.69 3.23
CA TYR A 58 22.65 -6.18 2.57
C TYR A 58 22.51 -6.76 1.17
N TYR A 59 21.32 -7.27 0.86
CA TYR A 59 20.97 -7.85 -0.43
C TYR A 59 19.78 -7.15 -1.03
N ARG A 60 19.92 -6.75 -2.30
CA ARG A 60 18.87 -6.04 -3.01
C ARG A 60 17.62 -6.88 -3.21
N VAL A 61 16.47 -6.29 -2.89
CA VAL A 61 15.16 -6.83 -3.23
C VAL A 61 15.01 -6.84 -4.75
N ARG A 62 14.72 -8.01 -5.31
CA ARG A 62 14.52 -8.20 -6.75
C ARG A 62 13.06 -8.24 -7.12
N ASP A 63 12.22 -8.77 -6.25
CA ASP A 63 10.81 -9.01 -6.52
C ASP A 63 10.02 -9.20 -5.22
N VAL A 64 8.70 -9.35 -5.33
CA VAL A 64 7.80 -9.62 -4.20
C VAL A 64 6.86 -10.76 -4.58
N ILE A 65 6.79 -11.80 -3.75
CA ILE A 65 5.85 -12.91 -3.92
C ILE A 65 4.87 -12.90 -2.75
N GLY A 66 3.59 -12.68 -3.04
CA GLY A 66 2.58 -12.46 -2.00
C GLY A 66 2.91 -11.21 -1.18
N SER A 67 3.36 -11.41 0.06
CA SER A 67 3.84 -10.34 0.97
C SER A 67 5.28 -10.55 1.42
N GLU A 68 6.06 -11.36 0.69
CA GLU A 68 7.45 -11.66 1.01
C GLU A 68 8.39 -11.05 -0.02
N LEU A 69 9.47 -10.42 0.46
CA LEU A 69 10.51 -9.85 -0.39
C LEU A 69 11.40 -10.98 -0.92
N LYS A 70 11.62 -10.99 -2.23
CA LYS A 70 12.52 -11.93 -2.89
C LYS A 70 13.91 -11.32 -3.03
N ILE A 71 14.89 -11.91 -2.38
CA ILE A 71 16.32 -11.57 -2.50
C ILE A 71 17.08 -12.73 -3.14
N ARG A 72 18.23 -12.42 -3.74
CA ARG A 72 19.11 -13.42 -4.36
C ARG A 72 20.48 -13.40 -3.69
N ILE A 73 20.94 -14.57 -3.23
CA ILE A 73 22.28 -14.77 -2.64
C ILE A 73 22.97 -15.86 -3.45
N GLY A 74 23.92 -15.46 -4.30
CA GLY A 74 24.52 -16.36 -5.30
C GLY A 74 23.50 -16.80 -6.34
N GLN A 75 23.29 -18.11 -6.48
CA GLN A 75 22.28 -18.68 -7.38
C GLN A 75 20.98 -19.08 -6.69
N LYS A 76 20.88 -18.88 -5.37
CA LYS A 76 19.69 -19.24 -4.58
C LYS A 76 18.83 -18.01 -4.31
N GLU A 77 17.53 -18.21 -4.43
CA GLU A 77 16.52 -17.22 -4.11
C GLU A 77 16.02 -17.46 -2.67
N PHE A 78 15.74 -16.38 -1.98
CA PHE A 78 15.24 -16.43 -0.61
C PHE A 78 14.06 -15.47 -0.48
N LEU A 79 13.04 -15.92 0.25
CA LEU A 79 11.89 -15.12 0.62
C LEU A 79 12.08 -14.59 2.04
N VAL A 80 11.80 -13.30 2.21
CA VAL A 80 11.90 -12.59 3.48
C VAL A 80 10.53 -12.03 3.82
N PRO A 81 9.89 -12.50 4.91
CA PRO A 81 8.57 -12.01 5.28
C PRO A 81 8.61 -10.55 5.74
N THR A 82 7.72 -9.71 5.20
CA THR A 82 7.61 -8.29 5.58
C THR A 82 6.87 -8.05 6.90
N HIS A 83 6.02 -9.00 7.32
CA HIS A 83 5.20 -8.87 8.54
C HIS A 83 6.01 -8.89 9.85
N ARG A 84 7.31 -9.20 9.81
CA ARG A 84 8.19 -9.18 10.99
C ARG A 84 8.88 -7.82 11.06
N ARG A 85 8.57 -7.05 12.10
CA ARG A 85 9.12 -5.70 12.33
C ARG A 85 10.65 -5.58 12.38
N GLN A 86 11.38 -6.69 12.56
CA GLN A 86 12.84 -6.72 12.66
C GLN A 86 13.52 -7.29 11.42
N THR A 87 12.97 -7.00 10.24
CA THR A 87 13.73 -7.21 9.02
C THR A 87 14.69 -6.03 8.92
N GLY A 88 16.00 -6.28 8.99
CA GLY A 88 17.02 -5.23 8.83
C GLY A 88 16.98 -4.67 7.41
N ILE A 89 15.93 -3.95 7.06
CA ILE A 89 15.71 -3.39 5.75
C ILE A 89 16.30 -1.98 5.74
N LYS A 90 17.14 -1.73 4.74
CA LYS A 90 17.66 -0.42 4.43
C LYS A 90 16.90 0.13 3.22
N VAL A 91 16.50 1.39 3.32
CA VAL A 91 15.88 2.13 2.21
C VAL A 91 16.89 3.16 1.72
N ASP A 92 17.31 3.01 0.46
CA ASP A 92 18.19 3.95 -0.22
C ASP A 92 17.38 4.78 -1.22
N TYR A 93 17.39 6.10 -1.07
CA TYR A 93 16.72 7.00 -1.98
C TYR A 93 17.66 7.44 -3.09
N GLY A 94 17.18 7.43 -4.33
CA GLY A 94 17.98 7.81 -5.50
C GLY A 94 17.12 8.31 -6.65
N LEU A 95 17.70 9.15 -7.50
CA LEU A 95 17.03 9.57 -8.73
C LEU A 95 16.98 8.39 -9.71
N LYS A 96 15.80 8.11 -10.24
CA LYS A 96 15.53 7.02 -11.18
C LYS A 96 14.85 7.55 -12.43
N LEU A 97 15.13 6.89 -13.54
CA LEU A 97 14.56 7.20 -14.84
C LEU A 97 13.75 6.01 -15.33
N THR A 98 12.55 6.26 -15.83
CA THR A 98 11.65 5.24 -16.41
C THR A 98 10.95 5.78 -17.64
N ALA A 99 10.57 4.89 -18.57
CA ALA A 99 9.73 5.19 -19.74
C ALA A 99 8.22 5.01 -19.46
N ALA A 100 7.87 4.25 -18.42
CA ALA A 100 6.48 4.03 -18.03
C ALA A 100 6.17 4.81 -16.76
N ALA A 101 4.99 5.42 -16.72
CA ALA A 101 4.43 6.02 -15.53
C ALA A 101 3.07 5.38 -15.21
N ALA A 102 2.84 5.06 -13.95
CA ALA A 102 1.54 4.63 -13.45
C ALA A 102 0.81 5.83 -12.82
N GLN A 103 -0.52 5.80 -12.88
CA GLN A 103 -1.36 6.79 -12.23
C GLN A 103 -1.95 6.18 -10.96
N LEU A 104 -1.79 6.87 -9.83
CA LEU A 104 -2.45 6.59 -8.56
C LEU A 104 -3.53 7.64 -8.32
N ASP A 105 -4.79 7.23 -8.42
CA ASP A 105 -5.95 8.10 -8.18
C ASP A 105 -6.60 7.80 -6.83
N GLY A 106 -6.95 8.87 -6.10
CA GLY A 106 -7.58 8.75 -4.78
C GLY A 106 -6.71 8.02 -3.77
N LEU A 107 -5.41 8.34 -3.76
CA LEU A 107 -4.48 7.77 -2.78
C LEU A 107 -4.82 8.27 -1.38
N GLU A 108 -5.29 7.36 -0.55
CA GLU A 108 -5.54 7.53 0.87
C GLU A 108 -4.58 6.62 1.63
N ALA A 109 -3.83 7.18 2.57
CA ALA A 109 -2.93 6.43 3.44
C ALA A 109 -3.05 6.99 4.86
N GLY A 110 -3.18 6.10 5.84
CA GLY A 110 -3.36 6.53 7.21
C GLY A 110 -3.46 5.39 8.22
N PRO A 111 -3.72 5.74 9.47
CA PRO A 111 -3.93 4.77 10.52
C PRO A 111 -5.30 4.10 10.38
N GLY A 112 -5.37 2.82 10.73
CA GLY A 112 -6.58 2.02 10.70
C GLY A 112 -6.62 1.02 11.85
N TYR A 113 -7.69 0.22 11.88
CA TYR A 113 -7.91 -0.81 12.90
C TYR A 113 -7.84 -2.21 12.30
N THR A 114 -7.20 -3.14 13.01
CA THR A 114 -7.38 -4.57 12.74
C THR A 114 -8.82 -4.98 13.08
N PRO A 115 -9.36 -6.05 12.46
CA PRO A 115 -10.70 -6.55 12.79
C PRO A 115 -10.91 -6.88 14.28
N ALA A 116 -9.84 -7.20 15.01
CA ALA A 116 -9.90 -7.50 16.42
C ALA A 116 -10.04 -6.24 17.30
N ASN A 117 -9.44 -5.12 16.85
CA ASN A 117 -9.36 -3.89 17.62
C ASN A 117 -10.27 -2.77 17.11
N ASP A 118 -10.95 -2.95 15.97
CA ASP A 118 -11.90 -1.98 15.44
C ASP A 118 -13.12 -1.80 16.39
N PRO A 119 -13.32 -0.61 16.99
CA PRO A 119 -14.41 -0.35 17.93
C PRO A 119 -15.80 -0.64 17.33
N ARG A 120 -15.98 -0.43 16.03
CA ARG A 120 -17.26 -0.69 15.34
C ARG A 120 -17.53 -2.18 15.23
N HIS A 121 -16.53 -2.96 14.85
CA HIS A 121 -16.66 -4.42 14.81
C HIS A 121 -16.88 -5.04 16.20
N LYS A 122 -16.27 -4.48 17.24
CA LYS A 122 -16.56 -4.88 18.63
C LYS A 122 -18.01 -4.57 18.98
N PHE A 123 -18.47 -3.35 18.71
CA PHE A 123 -19.85 -2.94 18.94
C PHE A 123 -20.85 -3.82 18.19
N ASP A 124 -20.64 -4.11 16.90
CA ASP A 124 -21.54 -4.96 16.11
C ASP A 124 -21.61 -6.40 16.67
N ARG A 125 -20.48 -6.93 17.13
CA ARG A 125 -20.41 -8.27 17.76
C ARG A 125 -21.15 -8.29 19.10
N GLU A 126 -20.97 -7.25 19.91
CA GLU A 126 -21.59 -7.15 21.24
C GLU A 126 -23.08 -6.82 21.16
N SER A 127 -23.49 -5.95 20.25
CA SER A 127 -24.89 -5.59 20.02
C SER A 127 -25.67 -6.74 19.40
N GLY A 128 -25.07 -7.51 18.49
CA GLY A 128 -25.65 -8.76 18.00
C GLY A 128 -25.86 -9.79 19.10
N ALA A 129 -24.91 -9.92 20.03
CA ALA A 129 -25.06 -10.78 21.21
C ALA A 129 -26.17 -10.27 22.16
N ALA A 130 -26.33 -8.95 22.31
CA ALA A 130 -27.40 -8.35 23.10
C ALA A 130 -28.79 -8.57 22.48
N GLY A 131 -28.92 -8.46 21.15
CA GLY A 131 -30.16 -8.81 20.45
C GLY A 131 -30.53 -10.28 20.62
N GLY A 132 -29.54 -11.18 20.59
CA GLY A 132 -29.75 -12.59 20.90
C GLY A 132 -30.22 -12.84 22.34
N ALA A 133 -29.64 -12.15 23.31
CA ALA A 133 -30.05 -12.25 24.72
C ALA A 133 -31.50 -11.76 24.94
N ALA A 134 -31.90 -10.66 24.29
CA ALA A 134 -33.27 -10.16 24.34
C ALA A 134 -34.27 -11.18 23.75
N ALA A 135 -33.93 -11.82 22.62
CA ALA A 135 -34.78 -12.87 22.05
C ALA A 135 -34.94 -14.10 22.97
N VAL A 136 -33.89 -14.47 23.71
CA VAL A 136 -33.95 -15.53 24.73
C VAL A 136 -34.87 -15.12 25.89
N GLN A 137 -34.82 -13.84 26.31
CA GLN A 137 -35.73 -13.33 27.34
C GLN A 137 -37.18 -13.37 26.87
N ASP A 138 -37.47 -12.94 25.64
CA ASP A 138 -38.82 -12.98 25.07
C ASP A 138 -39.37 -14.41 25.01
N LEU A 139 -38.52 -15.37 24.62
CA LEU A 139 -38.90 -16.78 24.59
C LEU A 139 -39.11 -17.35 26.00
N ALA A 140 -38.25 -17.00 26.96
CA ALA A 140 -38.40 -17.41 28.36
C ALA A 140 -39.66 -16.80 28.99
N TYR A 141 -39.97 -15.54 28.68
CA TYR A 141 -41.18 -14.86 29.12
C TYR A 141 -42.44 -15.50 28.51
N GLY A 142 -42.41 -15.83 27.22
CA GLY A 142 -43.47 -16.59 26.55
C GLY A 142 -43.69 -17.97 27.18
N ALA A 143 -42.62 -18.69 27.48
CA ALA A 143 -42.68 -19.97 28.18
C ALA A 143 -43.30 -19.83 29.58
N MET A 144 -42.90 -18.80 30.33
CA MET A 144 -43.46 -18.49 31.66
C MET A 144 -44.97 -18.19 31.59
N ILE A 145 -45.41 -17.34 30.66
CA ILE A 145 -46.84 -17.06 30.47
C ILE A 145 -47.60 -18.35 30.16
N SER A 146 -47.09 -19.17 29.23
CA SER A 146 -47.74 -20.44 28.85
C SER A 146 -47.85 -21.40 30.03
N ALA A 147 -46.80 -21.49 30.86
CA ALA A 147 -46.77 -22.33 32.04
C ALA A 147 -47.74 -21.82 33.11
N SER A 148 -47.83 -20.50 33.32
CA SER A 148 -48.75 -19.91 34.29
C SER A 148 -50.23 -20.14 33.93
N LEU A 149 -50.56 -20.11 32.64
CA LEU A 149 -51.90 -20.40 32.16
C LEU A 149 -52.22 -21.89 32.31
N GLY A 150 -51.25 -22.77 32.01
CA GLY A 150 -51.39 -24.21 32.23
C GLY A 150 -51.59 -24.55 33.71
N ALA A 151 -50.85 -23.92 34.61
CA ALA A 151 -50.98 -24.08 36.06
C ALA A 151 -52.35 -23.59 36.56
N SER A 152 -52.84 -22.43 36.10
CA SER A 152 -54.14 -21.92 36.54
C SER A 152 -55.32 -22.77 36.03
N LEU A 153 -55.27 -23.24 34.79
CA LEU A 153 -56.29 -24.13 34.23
C LEU A 153 -56.31 -25.49 34.94
N SER A 154 -55.15 -26.09 35.20
CA SER A 154 -55.04 -27.37 35.91
C SER A 154 -55.47 -27.25 37.38
N ALA A 155 -55.14 -26.15 38.05
CA ALA A 155 -55.61 -25.88 39.41
C ALA A 155 -57.13 -25.70 39.48
N GLY A 156 -57.75 -25.00 38.52
CA GLY A 156 -59.21 -24.89 38.42
C GLY A 156 -59.90 -26.24 38.15
N ALA A 157 -59.30 -27.08 37.31
CA ALA A 157 -59.77 -28.44 37.06
C ALA A 157 -59.65 -29.34 38.31
N ALA A 158 -58.54 -29.25 39.05
CA ALA A 158 -58.37 -29.97 40.31
C ALA A 158 -59.38 -29.53 41.38
N ALA A 159 -59.63 -28.23 41.52
CA ALA A 159 -60.60 -27.69 42.47
C ALA A 159 -62.04 -28.14 42.16
N SER A 160 -62.41 -28.26 40.89
CA SER A 160 -63.73 -28.73 40.46
C SER A 160 -63.89 -30.26 40.55
N ALA A 161 -62.80 -31.02 40.54
CA ALA A 161 -62.79 -32.48 40.70
C ALA A 161 -62.77 -32.95 42.16
N ALA A 162 -62.73 -32.02 43.12
CA ALA A 162 -62.68 -32.30 44.56
C ALA A 162 -63.94 -33.04 45.05
N GLY A 163 -63.92 -34.37 44.98
CA GLY A 163 -65.00 -35.25 45.43
C GLY A 163 -65.29 -36.48 44.56
N GLY A 164 -64.68 -36.59 43.36
CA GLY A 164 -64.89 -37.72 42.45
C GLY A 164 -63.74 -38.73 42.38
N ALA A 165 -63.98 -39.90 41.77
CA ALA A 165 -62.99 -40.96 41.55
C ALA A 165 -61.74 -40.54 40.74
N GLY A 166 -61.75 -39.36 40.12
CA GLY A 166 -60.62 -38.78 39.36
C GLY A 166 -59.76 -37.76 40.11
N ALA A 167 -60.04 -37.48 41.40
CA ALA A 167 -59.38 -36.41 42.15
C ALA A 167 -57.85 -36.56 42.23
N ALA A 168 -57.34 -37.79 42.41
CA ALA A 168 -55.89 -38.04 42.48
C ALA A 168 -55.17 -37.77 41.15
N ALA A 169 -55.79 -38.08 40.02
CA ALA A 169 -55.23 -37.80 38.69
C ALA A 169 -55.23 -36.30 38.38
N ALA A 170 -56.29 -35.58 38.79
CA ALA A 170 -56.38 -34.13 38.64
C ALA A 170 -55.34 -33.40 39.51
N GLN A 171 -55.08 -33.88 40.73
CA GLN A 171 -54.04 -33.34 41.60
C GLN A 171 -52.64 -33.55 41.00
N GLY A 172 -52.31 -34.76 40.52
CA GLY A 172 -51.02 -35.03 39.89
C GLY A 172 -50.76 -34.19 38.63
N ALA A 173 -51.81 -33.86 37.87
CA ALA A 173 -51.71 -32.94 36.73
C ALA A 173 -51.43 -31.49 37.16
N ALA A 174 -52.04 -31.04 38.27
CA ALA A 174 -51.78 -29.71 38.85
C ALA A 174 -50.34 -29.61 39.39
N ASP A 175 -49.85 -30.63 40.10
CA ASP A 175 -48.48 -30.65 40.63
C ASP A 175 -47.43 -30.63 39.49
N ALA A 176 -47.68 -31.39 38.41
CA ALA A 176 -46.82 -31.38 37.22
C ALA A 176 -46.85 -30.02 36.48
N ALA A 177 -48.01 -29.35 36.43
CA ALA A 177 -48.13 -28.02 35.85
C ALA A 177 -47.40 -26.97 36.70
N GLN A 178 -47.46 -27.09 38.03
CA GLN A 178 -46.72 -26.25 38.96
C GLN A 178 -45.20 -26.42 38.80
N GLY A 179 -44.71 -27.66 38.68
CA GLY A 179 -43.28 -27.90 38.43
C GLY A 179 -42.77 -27.26 37.13
N ARG A 180 -43.58 -27.27 36.06
CA ARG A 180 -43.25 -26.58 34.80
C ARG A 180 -43.20 -25.06 34.95
N LEU A 181 -44.08 -24.49 35.78
CA LEU A 181 -44.06 -23.06 36.09
C LEU A 181 -42.79 -22.70 36.85
N ASP A 182 -42.40 -23.49 37.86
CA ASP A 182 -41.18 -23.26 38.65
C ASP A 182 -39.90 -23.39 37.79
N ASP A 183 -39.88 -24.31 36.82
CA ASP A 183 -38.81 -24.40 35.81
C ASP A 183 -38.78 -23.18 34.89
N ALA A 184 -39.94 -22.76 34.37
CA ALA A 184 -40.04 -21.60 33.48
C ALA A 184 -39.66 -20.28 34.18
N MET A 185 -40.04 -20.12 35.46
CA MET A 185 -39.63 -18.99 36.28
C MET A 185 -38.13 -18.96 36.49
N ARG A 186 -37.49 -20.11 36.81
CA ARG A 186 -36.03 -20.18 36.92
C ARG A 186 -35.33 -19.84 35.61
N GLN A 187 -35.85 -20.31 34.48
CA GLN A 187 -35.32 -19.95 33.16
C GLN A 187 -35.45 -18.46 32.87
N PHE A 188 -36.59 -17.86 33.20
CA PHE A 188 -36.81 -16.42 33.07
C PHE A 188 -35.86 -15.62 33.98
N ASP A 189 -35.69 -16.02 35.25
CA ASP A 189 -34.79 -15.35 36.18
C ASP A 189 -33.34 -15.43 35.72
N MET A 190 -32.89 -16.58 35.19
CA MET A 190 -31.56 -16.73 34.59
C MET A 190 -31.39 -15.84 33.36
N ALA A 191 -32.39 -15.77 32.48
CA ALA A 191 -32.37 -14.90 31.30
C ALA A 191 -32.32 -13.42 31.71
N ASN A 192 -33.16 -13.02 32.67
CA ASN A 192 -33.23 -11.65 33.18
C ASN A 192 -31.95 -11.22 33.92
N ALA A 193 -31.38 -12.11 34.76
CA ALA A 193 -30.12 -11.87 35.45
C ALA A 193 -28.94 -11.73 34.46
N SER A 194 -28.98 -12.46 33.33
CA SER A 194 -27.98 -12.30 32.28
C SER A 194 -28.06 -10.92 31.63
N MET A 195 -29.26 -10.40 31.35
CA MET A 195 -29.46 -9.09 30.73
C MET A 195 -29.14 -7.90 31.64
N GLY A 196 -29.21 -8.08 32.95
CA GLY A 196 -28.82 -7.06 33.93
C GLY A 196 -27.32 -6.73 33.95
N GLN A 197 -26.49 -7.49 33.23
CA GLN A 197 -25.07 -7.15 33.09
C GLN A 197 -24.90 -5.94 32.14
N ASP A 198 -24.05 -4.98 32.53
CA ASP A 198 -23.66 -3.81 31.72
C ASP A 198 -23.21 -4.17 30.29
N ARG A 199 -22.83 -5.42 30.07
CA ARG A 199 -22.50 -6.00 28.76
C ARG A 199 -23.65 -6.02 27.77
N TYR A 200 -24.91 -5.83 28.17
CA TYR A 200 -26.08 -5.87 27.28
C TYR A 200 -26.78 -4.51 27.09
N ASN A 201 -26.25 -3.44 27.70
CA ASN A 201 -26.77 -2.09 27.51
C ASN A 201 -26.15 -1.46 26.25
N THR A 202 -26.92 -1.44 25.17
CA THR A 202 -26.50 -0.88 23.86
C THR A 202 -26.08 0.59 23.94
N GLY A 203 -26.70 1.38 24.81
CA GLY A 203 -26.33 2.79 25.03
C GLY A 203 -24.95 2.94 25.67
N GLN A 204 -24.63 2.12 26.68
CA GLN A 204 -23.29 2.10 27.27
C GLN A 204 -22.24 1.57 26.29
N GLN A 205 -22.56 0.53 25.51
CA GLN A 205 -21.66 0.02 24.47
C GLN A 205 -21.36 1.09 23.41
N ALA A 206 -22.38 1.83 22.96
CA ALA A 206 -22.19 2.93 22.01
C ALA A 206 -21.28 4.03 22.60
N HIS A 207 -21.45 4.37 23.89
CA HIS A 207 -20.57 5.33 24.56
C HIS A 207 -19.12 4.82 24.64
N ARG A 208 -18.89 3.55 24.96
CA ARG A 208 -17.54 2.94 24.96
C ARG A 208 -16.92 2.95 23.56
N MET A 209 -17.70 2.63 22.53
CA MET A 209 -17.23 2.70 21.13
C MET A 209 -16.79 4.12 20.78
N MET A 210 -17.57 5.15 21.16
CA MET A 210 -17.19 6.54 20.93
C MET A 210 -15.89 6.92 21.66
N GLN A 211 -15.74 6.51 22.92
CA GLN A 211 -14.50 6.72 23.68
C GLN A 211 -13.30 6.04 23.01
N GLU A 212 -13.42 4.78 22.58
CA GLU A 212 -12.33 4.07 21.89
C GLU A 212 -11.96 4.71 20.55
N LEU A 213 -12.94 5.26 19.82
CA LEU A 213 -12.72 6.01 18.58
C LEU A 213 -11.97 7.32 18.85
N ASP A 214 -12.35 8.05 19.91
CA ASP A 214 -11.71 9.30 20.32
C ASP A 214 -10.27 9.08 20.82
N GLU A 215 -9.99 7.93 21.45
CA GLU A 215 -8.64 7.54 21.89
C GLU A 215 -7.69 7.24 20.73
N ALA A 216 -8.22 7.06 19.51
CA ALA A 216 -7.42 6.80 18.30
C ALA A 216 -6.43 5.63 18.51
N ASN A 217 -6.90 4.54 19.13
CA ASN A 217 -6.13 3.33 19.42
C ASN A 217 -5.87 2.46 18.17
N TYR A 218 -5.48 3.11 17.08
CA TYR A 218 -5.13 2.46 15.83
C TYR A 218 -3.99 1.47 16.02
N ASP A 219 -4.06 0.34 15.33
CA ASP A 219 -3.09 -0.76 15.41
C ASP A 219 -2.78 -1.36 14.03
N ALA A 220 -3.28 -0.74 12.97
CA ALA A 220 -3.03 -1.10 11.59
C ALA A 220 -2.71 0.13 10.73
N MET A 221 -2.01 -0.12 9.63
CA MET A 221 -1.91 0.79 8.50
C MET A 221 -3.02 0.46 7.52
N GLU A 222 -3.62 1.48 6.92
CA GLU A 222 -4.54 1.33 5.81
C GLU A 222 -4.11 2.23 4.63
N VAL A 223 -4.02 1.64 3.45
CA VAL A 223 -3.70 2.32 2.19
C VAL A 223 -4.68 1.89 1.11
N ALA A 224 -5.30 2.85 0.45
CA ALA A 224 -6.24 2.62 -0.63
C ALA A 224 -5.97 3.57 -1.80
N PHE A 225 -6.06 3.06 -3.03
CA PHE A 225 -5.93 3.86 -4.25
C PHE A 225 -6.48 3.09 -5.45
N LYS A 226 -6.70 3.79 -6.56
CA LYS A 226 -6.84 3.18 -7.89
C LYS A 226 -5.53 3.31 -8.65
N ILE A 227 -5.09 2.24 -9.30
CA ILE A 227 -3.89 2.24 -10.13
C ILE A 227 -4.23 1.92 -11.58
N SER A 228 -3.65 2.67 -12.52
CA SER A 228 -3.66 2.37 -13.95
C SER A 228 -2.30 2.68 -14.56
N SER A 229 -2.03 2.14 -15.75
CA SER A 229 -0.82 2.44 -16.50
C SER A 229 -1.12 2.40 -18.01
N PRO A 230 -0.64 3.35 -18.81
CA PRO A 230 -0.82 3.33 -20.26
C PRO A 230 -0.09 2.15 -20.91
N VAL A 231 1.00 1.69 -20.28
CA VAL A 231 1.76 0.50 -20.68
C VAL A 231 1.50 -0.61 -19.67
N GLU A 232 1.22 -1.82 -20.14
CA GLU A 232 0.96 -2.97 -19.27
C GLU A 232 2.15 -3.27 -18.34
N LEU A 233 1.88 -3.33 -17.03
CA LEU A 233 2.80 -3.81 -16.00
C LEU A 233 2.46 -5.27 -15.73
N GLU A 234 3.35 -6.19 -16.11
CA GLU A 234 3.09 -7.64 -16.09
C GLU A 234 3.29 -8.27 -14.71
N GLU A 235 4.35 -7.87 -14.01
CA GLU A 235 4.69 -8.37 -12.67
C GLU A 235 4.78 -7.17 -11.71
N PRO A 236 3.68 -6.42 -11.52
CA PRO A 236 3.69 -5.27 -10.66
C PRO A 236 3.64 -5.68 -9.19
N TYR A 237 4.34 -4.93 -8.36
CA TYR A 237 4.16 -4.98 -6.92
C TYR A 237 4.24 -3.58 -6.32
N VAL A 238 3.64 -3.41 -5.15
CA VAL A 238 3.69 -2.16 -4.40
C VAL A 238 4.52 -2.35 -3.14
N VAL A 239 5.28 -1.32 -2.80
CA VAL A 239 5.95 -1.16 -1.51
C VAL A 239 5.39 0.09 -0.86
N ILE A 240 4.96 -0.05 0.40
CA ILE A 240 4.51 1.04 1.23
C ILE A 240 5.53 1.25 2.35
N LEU A 241 6.04 2.47 2.46
CA LEU A 241 6.92 2.92 3.53
C LEU A 241 6.08 3.78 4.49
N PHE A 242 5.69 3.20 5.62
CA PHE A 242 4.79 3.85 6.57
C PHE A 242 5.54 4.26 7.83
N LYS A 243 5.73 5.58 8.00
CA LYS A 243 6.45 6.18 9.11
C LYS A 243 5.49 6.50 10.25
N PHE A 244 5.86 6.11 11.46
CA PHE A 244 5.04 6.30 12.66
C PHE A 244 5.89 6.52 13.90
N LEU A 245 5.28 7.07 14.94
CA LEU A 245 5.86 7.20 16.27
C LEU A 245 5.11 6.29 17.24
N GLU A 246 5.84 5.43 17.97
CA GLU A 246 5.23 4.61 19.01
C GLU A 246 4.75 5.47 20.18
N ARG A 247 3.68 5.04 20.87
CA ARG A 247 3.17 5.76 22.04
C ARG A 247 4.25 5.84 23.12
N GLY A 248 4.64 7.06 23.49
CA GLY A 248 5.69 7.30 24.48
C GLY A 248 7.12 7.24 23.95
N ALA A 249 7.32 7.07 22.63
CA ALA A 249 8.65 7.16 22.02
C ALA A 249 9.26 8.56 22.21
N LYS A 250 10.58 8.62 22.35
CA LYS A 250 11.30 9.89 22.50
C LYS A 250 11.28 10.67 21.18
N PRO A 251 11.36 12.02 21.21
CA PRO A 251 11.51 12.81 19.99
C PRO A 251 12.68 12.32 19.13
N GLY A 252 12.43 12.12 17.82
CA GLY A 252 13.42 11.63 16.86
C GLY A 252 13.56 10.11 16.78
N GLN A 253 12.76 9.33 17.51
CA GLN A 253 12.68 7.87 17.39
C GLN A 253 11.51 7.47 16.48
N ASP A 254 11.60 7.85 15.21
CA ASP A 254 10.59 7.46 14.23
C ASP A 254 10.80 5.99 13.85
N SER A 255 9.70 5.25 13.77
CA SER A 255 9.67 3.86 13.33
C SER A 255 9.16 3.79 11.89
N LEU A 256 9.65 2.80 11.14
CA LEU A 256 9.24 2.55 9.76
C LEU A 256 8.69 1.14 9.65
N LEU A 257 7.45 1.02 9.16
CA LEU A 257 6.87 -0.23 8.69
C LEU A 257 7.02 -0.27 7.17
N ILE A 258 7.57 -1.37 6.66
CA ILE A 258 7.68 -1.63 5.23
C ILE A 258 6.74 -2.78 4.90
N HIS A 259 5.72 -2.51 4.11
CA HIS A 259 4.82 -3.54 3.60
C HIS A 259 5.01 -3.66 2.10
N ALA A 260 5.10 -4.89 1.59
CA ALA A 260 5.15 -5.14 0.17
C ALA A 260 4.07 -6.13 -0.23
N LYS A 261 3.47 -5.91 -1.41
CA LYS A 261 2.42 -6.77 -1.92
C LYS A 261 2.52 -6.91 -3.43
N ALA A 262 2.57 -8.17 -3.90
CA ALA A 262 2.42 -8.50 -5.30
C ALA A 262 1.01 -8.10 -5.79
N LEU A 263 0.95 -7.49 -6.96
CA LEU A 263 -0.30 -7.07 -7.60
C LEU A 263 -0.55 -7.93 -8.84
N GLU A 264 -1.82 -8.02 -9.24
CA GLU A 264 -2.15 -8.53 -10.57
C GLU A 264 -1.65 -7.59 -11.66
N PRO A 265 -1.47 -8.06 -12.92
CA PRO A 265 -1.09 -7.21 -14.03
C PRO A 265 -1.94 -5.94 -14.12
N ILE A 266 -1.30 -4.79 -14.32
CA ILE A 266 -1.96 -3.47 -14.38
C ILE A 266 -1.86 -2.94 -15.80
N GLY A 267 -3.00 -2.56 -16.38
CA GLY A 267 -3.07 -1.91 -17.70
C GLY A 267 -3.80 -0.57 -17.65
N PRO A 268 -4.33 -0.11 -18.79
CA PRO A 268 -4.99 1.20 -18.87
C PRO A 268 -6.27 1.32 -18.04
N LYS A 269 -6.95 0.18 -17.79
CA LYS A 269 -8.16 0.15 -16.97
C LYS A 269 -7.79 0.24 -15.48
N PRO A 270 -8.28 1.25 -14.74
CA PRO A 270 -7.98 1.39 -13.32
C PRO A 270 -8.42 0.18 -12.50
N LYS A 271 -7.55 -0.28 -11.59
CA LYS A 271 -7.84 -1.31 -10.59
C LYS A 271 -7.80 -0.71 -9.19
N TYR A 272 -8.78 -1.03 -8.35
CA TYR A 272 -8.81 -0.58 -6.96
C TYR A 272 -7.98 -1.51 -6.08
N ILE A 273 -7.06 -0.91 -5.33
CA ILE A 273 -6.18 -1.58 -4.38
C ILE A 273 -6.51 -1.05 -2.98
N ARG A 274 -6.74 -1.99 -2.05
CA ARG A 274 -6.86 -1.70 -0.62
C ARG A 274 -5.96 -2.66 0.14
N ILE A 275 -5.08 -2.10 0.95
CA ILE A 275 -4.11 -2.80 1.77
C ILE A 275 -4.36 -2.38 3.20
N ARG A 276 -4.55 -3.37 4.07
CA ARG A 276 -4.63 -3.17 5.51
C ARG A 276 -3.65 -4.13 6.15
N GLU A 277 -2.67 -3.58 6.85
CA GLU A 277 -1.62 -4.35 7.52
C GLU A 277 -1.65 -4.04 9.01
N GLY A 278 -1.85 -5.08 9.83
CA GLY A 278 -1.85 -4.95 11.28
C GLY A 278 -0.44 -4.99 11.88
N GLY A 279 -0.39 -5.19 13.19
CA GLY A 279 0.87 -5.41 13.89
C GLY A 279 1.65 -4.13 14.19
N LEU A 280 1.02 -2.95 14.08
CA LEU A 280 1.55 -1.69 14.62
C LEU A 280 1.22 -1.57 16.12
N PRO A 281 1.98 -0.77 16.90
CA PRO A 281 1.71 -0.59 18.32
C PRO A 281 0.38 0.12 18.49
N VAL A 282 -0.46 -0.32 19.42
CA VAL A 282 -1.75 0.32 19.67
C VAL A 282 -1.54 1.79 20.02
N GLY A 283 -2.27 2.67 19.31
CA GLY A 283 -2.25 4.10 19.54
C GLY A 283 -0.96 4.78 19.08
N PHE A 284 -0.29 4.22 18.07
CA PHE A 284 0.80 4.89 17.37
C PHE A 284 0.32 6.21 16.76
N LYS A 285 1.25 7.15 16.57
CA LYS A 285 1.00 8.39 15.84
C LYS A 285 1.51 8.24 14.41
N TYR A 286 0.61 8.39 13.43
CA TYR A 286 0.97 8.45 12.01
C TYR A 286 1.83 9.70 11.73
N LEU A 287 2.91 9.53 10.95
CA LEU A 287 3.77 10.63 10.51
C LEU A 287 3.63 10.86 9.00
N ASP A 288 3.91 9.84 8.20
CA ASP A 288 3.97 9.94 6.74
C ASP A 288 3.88 8.55 6.09
N SER A 289 3.50 8.50 4.81
CA SER A 289 3.41 7.27 4.03
C SER A 289 3.83 7.51 2.58
N GLU A 290 4.75 6.69 2.09
CA GLU A 290 5.18 6.70 0.69
C GLU A 290 4.73 5.41 0.01
N VAL A 291 4.21 5.52 -1.22
CA VAL A 291 3.76 4.39 -2.02
C VAL A 291 4.59 4.31 -3.30
N HIS A 292 5.34 3.22 -3.42
CA HIS A 292 6.23 2.94 -4.54
C HIS A 292 5.70 1.76 -5.34
N VAL A 293 5.62 1.92 -6.66
CA VAL A 293 5.18 0.86 -7.57
C VAL A 293 6.38 0.34 -8.32
N TYR A 294 6.51 -0.98 -8.40
CA TYR A 294 7.58 -1.64 -9.13
C TYR A 294 6.97 -2.57 -10.16
N ASN A 295 7.72 -2.83 -11.22
CA ASN A 295 7.43 -3.85 -12.21
C ASN A 295 8.74 -4.58 -12.52
N ARG A 296 8.79 -5.90 -12.32
CA ARG A 296 9.99 -6.72 -12.58
C ARG A 296 11.26 -6.22 -11.87
N GLY A 297 11.12 -5.81 -10.62
CA GLY A 297 12.24 -5.33 -9.81
C GLY A 297 12.72 -3.91 -10.13
N ARG A 298 12.02 -3.17 -11.00
CA ARG A 298 12.30 -1.77 -11.32
C ARG A 298 11.14 -0.91 -10.88
N GLU A 299 11.46 0.19 -10.22
CA GLU A 299 10.45 1.14 -9.81
C GLU A 299 9.89 1.91 -11.01
N VAL A 300 8.57 2.06 -11.04
CA VAL A 300 7.82 2.79 -12.04
C VAL A 300 7.37 4.11 -11.42
N ALA A 301 7.58 5.21 -12.14
CA ALA A 301 7.19 6.52 -11.69
C ALA A 301 5.67 6.60 -11.55
N THR A 302 5.21 7.35 -10.56
CA THR A 302 3.79 7.66 -10.35
C THR A 302 3.54 9.16 -10.36
N ASN A 303 2.30 9.59 -10.55
CA ASN A 303 1.89 10.99 -10.39
C ASN A 303 2.16 11.56 -8.99
N VAL A 304 2.32 10.71 -7.96
CA VAL A 304 2.65 11.10 -6.58
C VAL A 304 4.14 10.91 -6.25
N SER A 305 4.96 10.48 -7.21
CA SER A 305 6.40 10.27 -6.97
C SER A 305 7.10 11.60 -6.63
N PRO A 306 7.96 11.65 -5.60
CA PRO A 306 8.66 12.87 -5.24
C PRO A 306 9.62 13.33 -6.34
N LYS A 307 9.76 14.65 -6.50
CA LYS A 307 10.68 15.29 -7.47
C LYS A 307 10.50 14.80 -8.92
N ARG A 308 9.26 14.52 -9.31
CA ARG A 308 8.89 14.08 -10.66
C ARG A 308 9.17 15.16 -11.71
N VAL A 309 9.86 14.79 -12.78
CA VAL A 309 10.12 15.62 -13.97
C VAL A 309 9.91 14.77 -15.21
N GLU A 310 9.06 15.23 -16.13
CA GLU A 310 8.88 14.61 -17.44
C GLU A 310 9.98 15.08 -18.40
N LEU A 311 10.57 14.14 -19.11
CA LEU A 311 11.72 14.35 -19.99
C LEU A 311 11.43 13.83 -21.40
N SER A 312 11.88 14.59 -22.40
CA SER A 312 12.01 14.09 -23.77
C SER A 312 13.08 12.99 -23.82
N ARG A 313 13.14 12.27 -24.93
CA ARG A 313 14.17 11.23 -25.11
C ARG A 313 15.59 11.80 -25.02
N THR A 314 15.81 12.97 -25.63
CA THR A 314 17.10 13.65 -25.62
C THR A 314 17.49 14.09 -24.21
N GLU A 315 16.54 14.66 -23.44
CA GLU A 315 16.77 15.07 -22.05
C GLU A 315 17.07 13.86 -21.15
N ALA A 316 16.33 12.76 -21.33
CA ALA A 316 16.55 11.50 -20.62
C ALA A 316 17.94 10.90 -20.89
N HIS A 317 18.38 10.94 -22.15
CA HIS A 317 19.73 10.48 -22.53
C HIS A 317 20.82 11.38 -21.94
N GLN A 318 20.65 12.71 -21.99
CA GLN A 318 21.57 13.66 -21.36
C GLN A 318 21.70 13.41 -19.86
N TYR A 319 20.59 13.14 -19.16
CA TYR A 319 20.62 12.79 -17.75
C TYR A 319 21.47 11.53 -17.50
N LEU A 320 21.24 10.46 -18.26
CA LEU A 320 22.01 9.22 -18.14
C LEU A 320 23.50 9.43 -18.38
N LEU A 321 23.85 10.27 -19.36
CA LEU A 321 25.24 10.62 -19.66
C LEU A 321 25.89 11.39 -18.49
N ILE A 322 25.20 12.39 -17.93
CA ILE A 322 25.68 13.17 -16.78
C ILE A 322 25.90 12.26 -15.56
N ASP A 323 24.93 11.38 -15.27
CA ASP A 323 25.00 10.43 -14.17
C ASP A 323 26.19 9.47 -14.34
N HIS A 324 26.34 8.89 -15.54
CA HIS A 324 27.45 8.01 -15.88
C HIS A 324 28.82 8.69 -15.71
N LEU A 325 29.00 9.89 -16.26
CA LEU A 325 30.23 10.67 -16.08
C LEU A 325 30.49 11.03 -14.61
N GLY A 326 29.43 11.35 -13.87
CA GLY A 326 29.50 11.66 -12.44
C GLY A 326 29.97 10.48 -11.60
N MET A 327 29.48 9.27 -11.90
CA MET A 327 29.83 8.02 -11.20
C MET A 327 31.24 7.50 -11.54
N HIS A 328 31.78 7.84 -12.71
CA HIS A 328 33.05 7.29 -13.21
C HIS A 328 34.15 8.34 -13.39
N LYS A 329 34.21 9.33 -12.49
CA LYS A 329 35.26 10.36 -12.50
C LYS A 329 36.65 9.74 -12.44
N GLY A 330 37.48 10.02 -13.45
CA GLY A 330 38.85 9.51 -13.56
C GLY A 330 38.97 8.02 -13.92
N ALA A 331 37.86 7.30 -14.07
CA ALA A 331 37.87 5.88 -14.39
C ALA A 331 37.91 5.63 -15.91
N THR A 332 38.46 4.48 -16.30
CA THR A 332 38.35 3.97 -17.67
C THR A 332 37.34 2.82 -17.67
N VAL A 333 36.23 2.99 -18.38
CA VAL A 333 35.14 2.00 -18.47
C VAL A 333 34.73 1.81 -19.94
N PRO A 334 34.38 0.59 -20.36
CA PRO A 334 33.91 0.35 -21.72
C PRO A 334 32.52 0.94 -21.95
N ALA A 335 32.16 1.12 -23.23
CA ALA A 335 30.80 1.49 -23.61
C ALA A 335 29.83 0.37 -23.21
N ALA A 336 28.61 0.74 -22.84
CA ALA A 336 27.60 -0.21 -22.38
C ALA A 336 26.18 0.21 -22.79
N PRO A 337 25.29 -0.74 -23.13
CA PRO A 337 23.88 -0.44 -23.24
C PRO A 337 23.28 -0.20 -21.85
N VAL A 338 22.28 0.66 -21.77
CA VAL A 338 21.45 0.81 -20.57
C VAL A 338 20.45 -0.35 -20.55
N PRO A 339 20.47 -1.24 -19.54
CA PRO A 339 19.60 -2.42 -19.56
C PRO A 339 18.13 -2.04 -19.41
N GLY A 340 17.22 -2.82 -20.00
CA GLY A 340 15.76 -2.69 -19.88
C GLY A 340 15.16 -1.45 -20.55
N THR A 341 15.82 -0.93 -21.59
CA THR A 341 15.33 0.18 -22.41
C THR A 341 14.60 -0.29 -23.66
N LEU A 342 14.76 -1.55 -24.09
CA LEU A 342 14.09 -2.06 -25.28
C LEU A 342 12.58 -2.24 -25.00
N PRO A 343 11.69 -1.54 -25.74
CA PRO A 343 10.25 -1.71 -25.58
C PRO A 343 9.82 -3.16 -25.79
N ARG A 344 8.95 -3.68 -24.91
CA ARG A 344 8.43 -5.06 -25.00
C ARG A 344 7.81 -5.38 -26.36
N ALA A 345 7.05 -4.43 -26.92
CA ALA A 345 6.41 -4.58 -28.22
C ALA A 345 7.42 -4.84 -29.35
N LEU A 346 8.63 -4.27 -29.26
CA LEU A 346 9.73 -4.59 -30.18
C LEU A 346 10.38 -5.92 -29.82
N ARG A 347 10.63 -6.17 -28.53
CA ARG A 347 11.22 -7.44 -28.06
C ARG A 347 10.43 -8.68 -28.50
N GLN A 348 9.10 -8.60 -28.52
CA GLN A 348 8.22 -9.70 -28.95
C GLN A 348 8.29 -10.02 -30.45
N GLN A 349 8.91 -9.18 -31.27
CA GLN A 349 9.06 -9.38 -32.71
C GLN A 349 10.25 -10.29 -33.06
N PHE A 350 11.12 -10.58 -32.09
CA PHE A 350 12.34 -11.35 -32.30
C PHE A 350 12.19 -12.80 -31.84
N SER A 351 12.79 -13.72 -32.58
CA SER A 351 12.93 -15.12 -32.16
C SER A 351 13.87 -15.23 -30.95
N LEU A 352 13.80 -16.36 -30.23
CA LEU A 352 14.70 -16.62 -29.11
C LEU A 352 16.19 -16.62 -29.55
N ASP A 353 16.47 -17.07 -30.77
CA ASP A 353 17.83 -17.05 -31.32
C ASP A 353 18.30 -15.62 -31.63
N GLN A 354 17.43 -14.78 -32.20
CA GLN A 354 17.73 -13.37 -32.43
C GLN A 354 17.94 -12.62 -31.10
N LEU A 355 17.12 -12.92 -30.08
CA LEU A 355 17.24 -12.32 -28.77
C LEU A 355 18.57 -12.66 -28.08
N ASN A 356 19.03 -13.89 -28.23
CA ASN A 356 20.27 -14.38 -27.61
C ASN A 356 21.53 -14.15 -28.45
N ARG A 357 21.39 -13.72 -29.71
CA ARG A 357 22.51 -13.38 -30.58
C ARG A 357 23.33 -12.25 -29.95
N THR A 358 24.64 -12.45 -29.89
CA THR A 358 25.59 -11.40 -29.51
C THR A 358 25.82 -10.49 -30.70
N LEU A 359 25.65 -9.19 -30.46
CA LEU A 359 25.92 -8.10 -31.39
C LEU A 359 26.94 -7.15 -30.76
N HIS A 360 27.63 -6.39 -31.61
CA HIS A 360 28.59 -5.38 -31.21
C HIS A 360 28.14 -4.04 -31.78
N VAL A 361 28.05 -3.00 -30.96
CA VAL A 361 27.62 -1.67 -31.40
C VAL A 361 28.70 -0.65 -31.14
N ARG A 362 28.95 0.24 -32.10
CA ARG A 362 29.85 1.39 -31.93
C ARG A 362 29.05 2.57 -31.42
N ILE A 363 29.55 3.19 -30.35
CA ILE A 363 28.86 4.24 -29.60
C ILE A 363 29.72 5.49 -29.59
N SER A 364 29.13 6.64 -29.94
CA SER A 364 29.81 7.94 -29.94
C SER A 364 30.12 8.41 -28.50
N PRO A 365 30.99 9.43 -28.31
CA PRO A 365 31.21 10.06 -27.00
C PRO A 365 29.93 10.61 -26.34
N GLU A 366 28.91 10.95 -27.13
CA GLU A 366 27.60 11.43 -26.67
C GLU A 366 26.63 10.27 -26.36
N GLY A 367 27.04 9.02 -26.58
CA GLY A 367 26.20 7.84 -26.38
C GLY A 367 25.27 7.52 -27.55
N ALA A 368 25.51 8.08 -28.75
CA ALA A 368 24.72 7.78 -29.94
C ALA A 368 25.18 6.48 -30.63
N LEU A 369 24.25 5.71 -31.20
CA LEU A 369 24.57 4.52 -31.98
C LEU A 369 25.16 4.92 -33.35
N LEU A 370 26.42 4.56 -33.59
CA LEU A 370 27.13 4.81 -34.86
C LEU A 370 27.01 3.65 -35.85
N GLY A 371 26.83 2.43 -35.35
CA GLY A 371 26.68 1.23 -36.18
C GLY A 371 26.54 -0.03 -35.35
N ALA A 372 25.99 -1.08 -35.96
CA ALA A 372 25.85 -2.41 -35.35
C ALA A 372 26.50 -3.49 -36.23
N TYR A 373 27.11 -4.46 -35.57
CA TYR A 373 28.01 -5.44 -36.16
C TYR A 373 27.81 -6.81 -35.53
N ILE A 374 28.17 -7.85 -36.28
CA ILE A 374 28.06 -9.25 -35.83
C ILE A 374 29.35 -9.76 -35.19
N ASP A 375 30.46 -9.03 -35.36
CA ASP A 375 31.79 -9.34 -34.84
C ASP A 375 32.34 -8.22 -33.97
N GLU A 376 33.26 -8.57 -33.07
CA GLU A 376 33.87 -7.65 -32.12
C GLU A 376 34.78 -6.61 -32.77
N ALA A 377 35.39 -6.94 -33.91
CA ALA A 377 36.22 -6.01 -34.67
C ALA A 377 35.40 -4.95 -35.44
N CYS A 378 34.06 -5.04 -35.39
CA CYS A 378 33.15 -4.16 -36.10
C CYS A 378 33.42 -4.09 -37.61
N SER A 379 33.73 -5.24 -38.20
CA SER A 379 34.08 -5.37 -39.63
C SER A 379 32.91 -5.85 -40.49
N LEU A 380 31.98 -6.60 -39.91
CA LEU A 380 30.81 -7.16 -40.57
C LEU A 380 29.55 -6.48 -40.03
N GLN A 381 28.97 -5.59 -40.84
CA GLN A 381 27.74 -4.89 -40.47
C GLN A 381 26.57 -5.87 -40.29
N LEU A 382 25.68 -5.52 -39.37
CA LEU A 382 24.43 -6.24 -39.16
C LEU A 382 23.45 -5.95 -40.30
N ASP A 383 23.18 -6.95 -41.14
CA ASP A 383 22.16 -6.89 -42.19
C ASP A 383 20.80 -7.42 -41.68
N ASP A 384 20.27 -6.76 -40.64
CA ASP A 384 18.95 -7.04 -40.07
C ASP A 384 18.27 -5.70 -39.73
N PRO A 385 17.39 -5.18 -40.61
CA PRO A 385 16.74 -3.88 -40.41
C PRO A 385 15.91 -3.80 -39.13
N ALA A 386 15.28 -4.91 -38.72
CA ALA A 386 14.47 -4.95 -37.51
C ALA A 386 15.36 -4.84 -36.25
N ALA A 387 16.46 -5.60 -36.23
CA ALA A 387 17.43 -5.52 -35.14
C ALA A 387 18.12 -4.14 -35.08
N LEU A 388 18.44 -3.54 -36.24
CA LEU A 388 18.98 -2.17 -36.31
C LEU A 388 18.01 -1.14 -35.74
N ALA A 389 16.73 -1.21 -36.11
CA ALA A 389 15.70 -0.33 -35.55
C ALA A 389 15.58 -0.50 -34.02
N ALA A 390 15.56 -1.75 -33.53
CA ALA A 390 15.52 -2.04 -32.10
C ALA A 390 16.75 -1.50 -31.34
N LEU A 391 17.96 -1.66 -31.90
CA LEU A 391 19.19 -1.11 -31.33
C LEU A 391 19.19 0.41 -31.33
N GLY A 392 18.54 1.06 -32.30
CA GLY A 392 18.35 2.51 -32.34
C GLY A 392 17.42 3.03 -31.24
N GLU A 393 16.56 2.17 -30.68
CA GLU A 393 15.64 2.52 -29.58
C GLU A 393 16.30 2.46 -28.18
N VAL A 394 17.51 1.91 -28.08
CA VAL A 394 18.22 1.69 -26.82
C VAL A 394 19.05 2.91 -26.44
N PHE A 395 19.16 3.18 -25.13
CA PHE A 395 20.12 4.15 -24.62
C PHE A 395 21.49 3.51 -24.44
N TYR A 396 22.54 4.22 -24.83
CA TYR A 396 23.91 3.78 -24.64
C TYR A 396 24.70 4.78 -23.81
N LEU A 397 25.60 4.23 -23.00
CA LEU A 397 26.62 4.96 -22.27
C LEU A 397 27.94 4.85 -23.07
N PRO A 398 28.63 5.97 -23.30
CA PRO A 398 29.89 5.97 -24.04
C PRO A 398 30.99 5.23 -23.27
N ALA A 399 32.08 4.88 -23.96
CA ALA A 399 33.29 4.48 -23.26
C ALA A 399 33.92 5.70 -22.59
N LEU A 400 34.58 5.50 -21.46
CA LEU A 400 35.36 6.54 -20.80
C LEU A 400 36.84 6.15 -20.79
N ALA A 401 37.72 7.11 -21.05
CA ALA A 401 39.13 7.04 -20.73
C ALA A 401 39.46 8.13 -19.72
N GLN A 402 39.89 7.72 -18.51
CA GLN A 402 40.20 8.65 -17.42
C GLN A 402 39.05 9.64 -17.11
N GLY A 403 37.81 9.16 -17.17
CA GLY A 403 36.59 9.93 -16.92
C GLY A 403 36.14 10.84 -18.07
N LYS A 404 36.82 10.81 -19.22
CA LYS A 404 36.41 11.54 -20.42
C LYS A 404 35.68 10.61 -21.38
N ALA A 405 34.51 11.01 -21.84
CA ALA A 405 33.77 10.27 -22.85
C ALA A 405 34.56 10.19 -24.16
N MET A 406 34.55 9.01 -24.76
CA MET A 406 35.14 8.71 -26.04
C MET A 406 34.31 7.65 -26.77
N GLU A 407 34.62 7.45 -28.04
CA GLU A 407 34.00 6.38 -28.81
C GLU A 407 34.39 5.00 -28.23
N GLY A 408 33.45 4.06 -28.25
CA GLY A 408 33.73 2.69 -27.83
C GLY A 408 32.77 1.66 -28.43
N THR A 409 33.11 0.39 -28.25
CA THR A 409 32.28 -0.74 -28.67
C THR A 409 31.61 -1.36 -27.46
N ALA A 410 30.29 -1.55 -27.53
CA ALA A 410 29.52 -2.26 -26.51
C ALA A 410 29.07 -3.63 -27.05
N LYS A 411 29.17 -4.66 -26.21
CA LYS A 411 28.62 -5.99 -26.48
C LYS A 411 27.16 -6.01 -26.04
N VAL A 412 26.26 -6.43 -26.92
CA VAL A 412 24.81 -6.35 -26.73
C VAL A 412 24.14 -7.68 -27.07
N ARG A 413 23.14 -8.07 -26.28
CA ARG A 413 22.14 -9.08 -26.64
C ARG A 413 20.77 -8.44 -26.46
N LEU A 414 19.89 -8.56 -27.45
CA LEU A 414 18.53 -7.98 -27.35
C LEU A 414 17.75 -8.55 -26.15
N ALA A 415 18.08 -9.75 -25.68
CA ALA A 415 17.53 -10.34 -24.45
C ALA A 415 17.90 -9.59 -23.16
N ASP A 416 19.04 -8.90 -23.13
CA ASP A 416 19.54 -8.16 -21.96
C ASP A 416 19.10 -6.69 -21.96
N LEU A 417 18.55 -6.22 -23.09
CA LEU A 417 18.09 -4.86 -23.31
C LEU A 417 16.68 -4.59 -22.80
#